data_AF-A0A6M3K7R0-F1
#
_entry.id   AF-A0A6M3K7R0-F1
#
_cell.length_a   1.000
_cell.length_b   1.000
_cell.length_c   1.000
_cell.angle_alpha   90.00
_cell.angle_beta   90.00
_cell.angle_gamma   90.00
#
_symmetry.space_group_name_H-M   'P 1'
#
loop_
_entity.id
_entity.type
_entity.pdbx_description
1 polymer ?
#
loop_
_entity_poly.entity_id
_entity_poly.type
_entity_poly.pdbx_seq_one_letter_code
_entity_poly.pdbx_strand_id
1 'polypeptide(L)'
;MKEWEEYSVPEYKSSPGMFKDFIESSMWHDIRITLEEALKLTRDGLENAKDWDSTLRLQQDADCLKRFLVMPEVILDDLEIRAEEKAAEKITQRKE
;
A
#
# COMPACT_ATOMS: atom_id res chain seq x y z
N MET A 1 -27.28 -0.05 -21.51
CA MET A 1 -26.40 -0.50 -20.41
C MET A 1 -24.99 -0.04 -20.77
N LYS A 2 -24.31 0.69 -19.90
CA LYS A 2 -22.91 1.09 -20.16
C LYS A 2 -22.03 -0.12 -19.86
N GLU A 3 -21.26 -0.54 -20.86
CA GLU A 3 -20.23 -1.56 -20.73
C GLU A 3 -19.19 -1.03 -19.73
N TRP A 4 -18.85 -1.85 -18.74
CA TRP A 4 -17.74 -1.57 -17.86
C TRP A 4 -16.48 -1.87 -18.66
N GLU A 5 -15.75 -0.83 -19.08
CA GLU A 5 -14.40 -0.99 -19.59
C GLU A 5 -13.57 -1.66 -18.48
N GLU A 6 -13.08 -2.87 -18.77
CA GLU A 6 -12.09 -3.53 -17.94
C GLU A 6 -10.88 -2.60 -17.84
N TYR A 7 -10.75 -1.90 -16.71
CA TYR A 7 -9.47 -1.35 -16.30
C TYR A 7 -8.55 -2.55 -16.08
N SER A 8 -7.78 -2.92 -17.10
CA SER A 8 -6.68 -3.86 -16.94
C SER A 8 -5.72 -3.23 -15.94
N VAL A 9 -5.73 -3.72 -14.71
CA VAL A 9 -4.69 -3.41 -13.73
C VAL A 9 -3.38 -3.82 -14.41
N PRO A 10 -2.42 -2.89 -14.63
CA PRO A 10 -1.16 -3.24 -15.25
C PRO A 10 -0.58 -4.45 -14.51
N GLU A 11 -0.24 -5.52 -15.22
CA GLU A 11 0.51 -6.64 -14.64
C GLU A 11 1.83 -6.07 -14.13
N TYR A 12 1.87 -5.75 -12.84
CA TYR A 12 3.03 -5.18 -12.17
C TYR A 12 4.05 -6.32 -12.02
N LYS A 13 4.93 -6.45 -13.01
CA LYS A 13 6.07 -7.37 -12.95
C LYS A 13 7.15 -6.70 -12.13
N SER A 14 7.17 -6.93 -10.82
CA SER A 14 8.25 -6.45 -9.95
C SER A 14 9.58 -6.99 -10.46
N SER A 15 10.51 -6.07 -10.75
CA SER A 15 11.90 -6.36 -11.03
C SER A 15 12.72 -5.67 -9.94
N PRO A 16 13.79 -6.30 -9.42
CA PRO A 16 14.54 -5.77 -8.28
C PRO A 16 14.93 -4.29 -8.48
N GLY A 17 14.52 -3.43 -7.54
CA GLY A 17 14.78 -1.99 -7.57
C GLY A 17 13.68 -1.13 -8.18
N MET A 18 12.62 -1.71 -8.76
CA MET A 18 11.47 -0.95 -9.29
C MET A 18 10.77 -0.09 -8.24
N PHE A 19 10.76 -0.53 -6.97
CA PHE A 19 10.15 0.24 -5.90
C PHE A 19 10.97 1.48 -5.50
N LYS A 20 12.29 1.44 -5.72
CA LYS A 20 13.15 2.60 -5.55
C LYS A 20 12.82 3.69 -6.57
N ASP A 21 12.74 3.32 -7.85
CA ASP A 21 12.36 4.23 -8.93
C ASP A 21 10.93 4.77 -8.74
N PHE A 22 10.03 3.94 -8.22
CA PHE A 22 8.68 4.37 -7.85
C PHE A 22 8.68 5.44 -6.76
N ILE A 23 9.45 5.27 -5.67
CA ILE A 23 9.53 6.25 -4.58
C ILE A 23 10.11 7.60 -5.06
N GLU A 24 11.04 7.58 -6.02
CA GLU A 24 11.60 8.81 -6.61
C GLU A 24 10.67 9.45 -7.66
N SER A 25 9.58 8.77 -8.05
CA SER A 25 8.67 9.24 -9.09
C SER A 25 7.67 10.30 -8.61
N SER A 26 7.13 11.07 -9.56
CA SER A 26 6.01 12.00 -9.30
C SER A 26 4.75 11.27 -8.82
N MET A 27 4.56 10.01 -9.21
CA MET A 27 3.42 9.21 -8.78
C MET A 27 3.48 8.93 -7.27
N TRP A 28 4.66 8.59 -6.74
CA TRP A 28 4.83 8.46 -5.30
C TRP A 28 4.63 9.79 -4.58
N HIS A 29 5.05 10.91 -5.16
CA HIS A 29 4.80 12.23 -4.59
C HIS A 29 3.29 12.50 -4.42
N ASP A 30 2.49 12.22 -5.44
CA ASP A 30 1.02 12.39 -5.38
C ASP A 30 0.37 11.43 -4.36
N ILE A 31 0.82 10.18 -4.32
CA ILE A 31 0.37 9.19 -3.34
C ILE A 31 0.74 9.64 -1.93
N ARG A 32 1.96 10.17 -1.73
CA ARG A 32 2.44 10.66 -0.45
C ARG A 32 1.56 11.80 0.07
N ILE A 33 1.21 12.77 -0.79
CA ILE A 33 0.27 13.84 -0.41
C ILE A 33 -1.06 13.24 0.06
N THR A 34 -1.61 12.31 -0.71
CA THR A 34 -2.86 11.62 -0.36
C THR A 34 -2.77 10.88 0.98
N LEU A 35 -1.64 10.21 1.25
CA LEU A 35 -1.38 9.51 2.51
C LEU A 35 -1.21 10.47 3.69
N GLU A 36 -0.55 11.61 3.49
CA GLU A 36 -0.42 12.66 4.50
C GLU A 36 -1.78 13.29 4.85
N GLU A 37 -2.65 13.51 3.85
CA GLU A 37 -4.03 13.97 4.06
C GLU A 37 -4.87 12.93 4.80
N ALA A 38 -4.80 11.66 4.39
CA ALA A 38 -5.49 10.57 5.08
C ALA A 38 -5.05 10.47 6.54
N LEU A 39 -3.74 10.54 6.81
CA LEU A 39 -3.21 10.51 8.17
C LEU A 39 -3.72 11.69 9.02
N LYS A 40 -3.84 12.87 8.42
CA LYS A 40 -4.44 14.03 9.09
C LYS A 40 -5.91 13.76 9.43
N LEU A 41 -6.72 13.29 8.48
CA LEU A 41 -8.13 12.96 8.73
C LEU A 41 -8.30 11.89 9.81
N THR A 42 -7.44 10.87 9.83
CA THR A 42 -7.47 9.84 10.87
C THR A 42 -7.11 10.41 12.25
N ARG A 43 -6.14 11.33 12.32
CA ARG A 43 -5.79 12.03 13.58
C ARG A 43 -6.94 12.92 14.06
N ASP A 44 -7.54 13.69 13.17
CA ASP A 44 -8.72 14.50 13.49
C ASP A 44 -9.87 13.59 13.98
N GLY A 45 -10.02 12.41 13.37
CA GLY A 45 -10.95 11.38 13.82
C GLY A 45 -10.65 10.85 15.23
N LEU A 46 -9.37 10.61 15.56
CA LEU A 46 -8.94 10.17 16.90
C LEU A 46 -9.26 11.21 17.98
N GLU A 47 -9.01 12.49 17.70
CA GLU A 47 -9.30 13.58 18.64
C GLU A 47 -10.79 13.69 18.97
N ASN A 48 -11.65 13.26 18.03
CA ASN A 48 -13.11 13.33 18.16
C ASN A 48 -13.76 11.98 18.50
N ALA A 49 -12.98 10.91 18.67
CA ALA A 49 -13.50 9.57 18.96
C ALA A 49 -14.11 9.53 20.37
N LYS A 50 -15.34 8.99 20.48
CA LYS A 50 -16.08 8.93 21.74
C LYS A 50 -16.14 7.53 22.36
N ASP A 51 -15.72 6.52 21.62
CA ASP A 51 -15.74 5.13 22.03
C ASP A 51 -14.39 4.46 21.80
N TRP A 52 -14.14 3.41 22.59
CA TRP A 52 -12.86 2.71 22.61
C TRP A 52 -12.59 1.93 21.31
N ASP A 53 -13.62 1.34 20.72
CA ASP A 53 -13.48 0.53 19.51
C ASP A 53 -13.11 1.40 18.29
N SER A 54 -13.73 2.57 18.14
CA SER A 54 -13.35 3.56 17.14
C SER A 54 -11.95 4.09 17.37
N THR A 55 -11.57 4.35 18.63
CA THR A 55 -10.21 4.77 18.98
C THR A 55 -9.18 3.72 18.57
N LEU A 56 -9.43 2.45 18.87
CA LEU A 56 -8.51 1.36 18.52
C LEU A 56 -8.33 1.21 17.01
N ARG A 57 -9.43 1.24 16.24
CA ARG A 57 -9.37 1.16 14.77
C ARG A 57 -8.63 2.35 14.17
N LEU A 58 -8.97 3.57 14.57
CA LEU A 58 -8.32 4.77 14.05
C LEU A 58 -6.83 4.83 14.43
N GLN A 59 -6.47 4.31 15.62
CA GLN A 59 -5.07 4.20 16.02
C GLN A 59 -4.31 3.21 15.13
N GLN A 60 -4.91 2.05 14.81
CA GLN A 60 -4.34 1.08 13.88
C GLN A 60 -4.17 1.67 12.47
N ASP A 61 -5.17 2.39 11.97
CA ASP A 61 -5.12 3.07 10.68
C ASP A 61 -4.01 4.12 10.65
N ALA A 62 -3.92 4.96 11.69
CA ALA A 62 -2.90 5.99 11.80
C ALA A 62 -1.48 5.39 11.84
N ASP A 63 -1.30 4.27 12.54
CA ASP A 63 0.01 3.62 12.64
C ASP A 63 0.39 2.94 11.32
N CYS A 64 -0.57 2.38 10.59
CA CYS A 64 -0.35 1.88 9.24
C CYS A 64 0.11 3.01 8.30
N LEU A 65 -0.64 4.12 8.25
CA LEU A 65 -0.33 5.28 7.41
C LEU A 65 1.05 5.87 7.74
N LYS A 66 1.39 6.01 9.03
CA LYS A 66 2.73 6.47 9.45
C LYS A 66 3.83 5.54 8.98
N ARG A 67 3.65 4.22 9.09
CA ARG A 67 4.66 3.25 8.64
C ARG A 67 4.91 3.39 7.14
N PHE A 68 3.87 3.52 6.33
CA PHE A 68 3.98 3.78 4.89
C PHE A 68 4.69 5.09 4.56
N LEU A 69 4.43 6.15 5.33
CA LEU A 69 5.07 7.46 5.10
C LEU A 69 6.53 7.52 5.54
N VAL A 70 6.89 6.87 6.66
CA VAL A 70 8.24 6.95 7.25
C VAL A 70 9.18 5.93 6.65
N MET A 71 8.68 4.73 6.32
CA MET A 71 9.49 3.61 5.83
C MET A 71 8.85 2.96 4.59
N PRO A 72 8.59 3.72 3.51
CA PRO A 72 8.00 3.15 2.30
C PRO A 72 8.88 2.07 1.67
N GLU A 73 10.20 2.25 1.68
CA GLU A 73 11.17 1.28 1.15
C GLU A 73 11.00 -0.10 1.81
N VAL A 74 10.98 -0.15 3.15
CA VAL A 74 10.86 -1.42 3.88
C VAL A 74 9.54 -2.12 3.57
N ILE A 75 8.45 -1.38 3.46
CA ILE A 75 7.15 -1.99 3.15
C ILE A 75 7.09 -2.49 1.71
N LEU A 76 7.63 -1.71 0.78
CA LEU A 76 7.60 -2.06 -0.64
C LEU A 76 8.56 -3.22 -0.93
N ASP A 77 9.72 -3.27 -0.29
CA ASP A 77 10.65 -4.40 -0.34
C ASP A 77 10.03 -5.67 0.23
N ASP A 78 9.36 -5.58 1.40
CA ASP A 78 8.60 -6.71 1.97
C ASP A 78 7.50 -7.21 1.02
N LEU A 79 6.85 -6.30 0.30
CA LEU A 79 5.84 -6.63 -0.70
C LEU A 79 6.45 -7.27 -1.96
N GLU A 80 7.64 -6.82 -2.37
CA GLU A 80 8.40 -7.39 -3.48
C GLU A 80 8.77 -8.84 -3.18
N ILE A 81 9.36 -9.10 -2.01
CA ILE A 81 9.74 -10.44 -1.55
C ILE A 81 8.52 -11.38 -1.55
N ARG A 82 7.38 -10.94 -0.99
CA ARG A 82 6.16 -11.75 -0.96
C ARG A 82 5.58 -12.02 -2.35
N ALA A 83 5.73 -11.08 -3.29
CA ALA A 83 5.28 -11.27 -4.66
C ALA A 83 6.14 -12.32 -5.38
N GLU A 84 7.46 -12.27 -5.18
CA GLU A 84 8.41 -13.25 -5.71
C GLU A 84 8.17 -14.66 -5.15
N GLU A 85 7.96 -14.78 -3.83
CA GLU A 85 7.63 -16.07 -3.17
C GLU A 85 6.38 -16.70 -3.79
N LYS A 86 5.29 -15.94 -3.94
CA LYS A 86 4.04 -16.42 -4.56
C LYS A 86 4.23 -16.79 -6.03
N ALA A 87 5.07 -16.07 -6.76
CA ALA A 87 5.37 -16.40 -8.15
C ALA A 87 6.15 -17.73 -8.24
N ALA A 88 7.12 -17.96 -7.35
CA ALA A 88 7.88 -19.20 -7.27
C ALA A 88 7.00 -20.42 -6.91
N GLU A 89 6.05 -20.26 -5.98
CA GLU A 89 5.08 -21.30 -5.63
C GLU A 89 4.21 -21.73 -6.84
N LYS A 90 3.71 -20.77 -7.63
CA LYS A 90 2.90 -21.05 -8.83
C LYS A 90 3.68 -21.79 -9.92
N ILE A 91 4.98 -21.55 -10.05
CA ILE A 91 5.84 -22.25 -11.01
C ILE A 91 6.03 -23.71 -10.58
N THR A 92 6.16 -23.94 -9.27
CA THR A 92 6.36 -25.28 -8.70
C THR A 92 5.11 -26.14 -8.85
N GLN A 93 3.92 -25.60 -8.58
CA GLN A 93 2.64 -26.30 -8.75
C GLN A 93 2.28 -26.63 -10.22
N ARG A 94 2.90 -25.98 -11.21
CA ARG A 94 2.71 -26.30 -12.64
C ARG A 94 3.63 -27.41 -13.15
N LYS A 95 4.59 -27.85 -12.34
CA LYS A 95 5.56 -28.91 -12.67
C LYS A 95 5.24 -30.25 -12.01
N GLU A 96 4.25 -30.29 -11.14
CA GLU A 96 3.65 -31.49 -10.54
C GLU A 96 2.37 -31.88 -11.28
#